data_AF-A0A378WCI2-F1
#
_entry.id   AF-A0A378WCI2-F1
#
_cell.length_a   1.000
_cell.length_b   1.000
_cell.length_c   1.000
_cell.angle_alpha   90.00
_cell.angle_beta   90.00
_cell.angle_gamma   90.00
#
_symmetry.space_group_name_H-M   'P 1'
#
loop_
_entity.id
_entity.type
_entity.pdbx_description
1 polymer ?
#
loop_
_entity_poly.entity_id
_entity_poly.type
_entity_poly.pdbx_seq_one_letter_code
_entity_poly.pdbx_strand_id
1 'polypeptide(L)'
;MSANGPTALPPVSNPSRVDVWEASEGTTFRYFEGELRGQAVPLRITGFQHADGTVHEPKIAIDADEPFDVDAALELIESLTAAVADLRRLGA
;
A
#
# COMPACT_ATOMS: atom_id res chain seq x y z
N MET A 1 -14.71 -23.99 -3.29
CA MET A 1 -15.68 -22.90 -3.04
C MET A 1 -15.01 -21.60 -3.45
N SER A 2 -15.44 -20.98 -4.55
CA SER A 2 -14.83 -19.74 -5.04
C SER A 2 -15.36 -18.57 -4.22
N ALA A 3 -14.51 -17.99 -3.38
CA ALA A 3 -14.79 -16.76 -2.66
C ALA A 3 -14.70 -15.57 -3.63
N ASN A 4 -15.76 -15.32 -4.39
CA ASN A 4 -15.88 -14.08 -5.14
C ASN A 4 -16.48 -13.02 -4.20
N GLY A 5 -15.60 -12.32 -3.46
CA GLY A 5 -16.01 -11.11 -2.75
C GLY A 5 -16.20 -9.91 -3.69
N PRO A 6 -16.45 -8.70 -3.14
CA PRO A 6 -16.65 -7.49 -3.92
C PRO A 6 -15.62 -7.25 -5.03
N THR A 7 -16.06 -6.68 -6.15
CA THR A 7 -15.26 -6.47 -7.37
C THR A 7 -14.35 -5.23 -7.31
N ALA A 8 -14.20 -4.59 -6.14
CA ALA A 8 -13.35 -3.41 -6.02
C ALA A 8 -11.91 -3.74 -6.47
N LEU A 9 -11.32 -2.89 -7.30
CA LEU A 9 -9.94 -3.04 -7.75
C LEU A 9 -8.98 -2.56 -6.65
N PRO A 10 -7.77 -3.14 -6.54
CA PRO A 10 -6.76 -2.61 -5.65
C PRO A 10 -6.47 -1.14 -5.92
N PRO A 11 -6.31 -0.31 -4.88
CA PRO A 11 -6.10 1.13 -5.03
C PRO A 11 -4.72 1.48 -5.60
N VAL A 12 -3.78 0.54 -5.50
CA VAL A 12 -2.43 0.62 -6.06
C VAL A 12 -2.34 -0.21 -7.33
N SER A 13 -1.68 0.32 -8.36
CA SER A 13 -1.64 -0.26 -9.71
C SER A 13 -0.87 -1.58 -9.80
N ASN A 14 0.09 -1.82 -8.90
CA ASN A 14 0.88 -3.05 -8.82
C ASN A 14 0.89 -3.59 -7.38
N PRO A 15 -0.16 -4.26 -6.92
CA PRO A 15 -0.17 -4.86 -5.58
C PRO A 15 0.76 -6.08 -5.53
N SER A 16 1.62 -6.14 -4.52
CA SER A 16 2.42 -7.33 -4.19
C SER A 16 1.59 -8.36 -3.43
N ARG A 17 0.58 -7.90 -2.68
CA ARG A 17 -0.33 -8.74 -1.91
C ARG A 17 -1.70 -8.11 -1.80
N VAL A 18 -2.73 -8.92 -1.98
CA VAL A 18 -4.13 -8.57 -1.72
C VAL A 18 -4.75 -9.74 -1.00
N ASP A 19 -5.21 -9.51 0.23
CA ASP A 19 -5.85 -10.55 1.02
C ASP A 19 -7.30 -10.75 0.60
N VAL A 20 -7.90 -11.84 1.07
CA VAL A 20 -9.32 -12.11 0.85
C VAL A 20 -10.19 -11.08 1.57
N TRP A 21 -11.43 -10.94 1.12
CA TRP A 21 -12.41 -10.11 1.80
C TRP A 21 -12.80 -10.72 3.14
N GLU A 22 -12.78 -9.90 4.18
CA GLU A 22 -13.18 -10.20 5.54
C GLU A 22 -14.38 -9.32 5.93
N ALA A 23 -15.34 -9.90 6.64
CA ALA A 23 -16.51 -9.18 7.15
C ALA A 23 -16.38 -9.03 8.68
N SER A 24 -16.47 -7.80 9.17
CA SER A 24 -16.50 -7.49 10.60
C SER A 24 -17.50 -6.36 10.87
N GLU A 25 -18.39 -6.54 11.83
CA GLU A 25 -19.34 -5.51 12.31
C GLU A 25 -20.10 -4.77 11.19
N GLY A 26 -20.58 -5.51 10.18
CA GLY A 26 -21.33 -4.95 9.06
C GLY A 26 -20.47 -4.28 7.98
N THR A 27 -19.15 -4.26 8.13
CA THR A 27 -18.19 -3.76 7.13
C THR A 27 -17.49 -4.93 6.47
N THR A 28 -17.30 -4.86 5.15
CA THR A 28 -16.47 -5.81 4.40
C THR A 28 -15.21 -5.10 3.93
N PHE A 29 -14.04 -5.62 4.30
CA PHE A 29 -12.74 -5.04 4.03
C PHE A 29 -11.75 -6.10 3.56
N ARG A 30 -10.62 -5.67 3.00
CA ARG A 30 -9.46 -6.53 2.74
C ARG A 30 -8.19 -5.74 2.95
N TYR A 31 -7.11 -6.42 3.31
CA TYR A 31 -5.78 -5.82 3.33
C TYR A 31 -5.19 -5.78 1.90
N PHE A 32 -4.42 -4.73 1.62
CA PHE A 32 -3.57 -4.68 0.43
C PHE A 32 -2.18 -4.15 0.78
N GLU A 33 -1.23 -4.59 -0.03
CA GLU A 33 0.14 -4.09 -0.08
C GLU A 33 0.52 -3.93 -1.55
N GLY A 34 1.17 -2.81 -1.88
CA GLY A 34 1.67 -2.61 -3.22
C GLY A 34 2.64 -1.46 -3.36
N GLU A 35 3.02 -1.26 -4.61
CA GLU A 35 4.00 -0.28 -5.06
C GLU A 35 5.31 -0.29 -4.26
N LEU A 36 6.20 -1.18 -4.71
CA LEU A 36 7.59 -1.17 -4.27
C LEU A 36 8.32 0.02 -4.91
N ARG A 37 8.87 0.92 -4.09
CA ARG A 37 9.75 2.01 -4.55
C ARG A 37 11.14 1.87 -3.91
N GLY A 38 12.15 2.46 -4.55
CA GLY A 38 13.54 2.44 -4.07
C GLY A 38 14.25 1.12 -4.32
N GLN A 39 15.42 1.15 -4.96
CA GLN A 39 16.30 -0.01 -5.12
C GLN A 39 17.15 -0.23 -3.87
N ALA A 40 17.74 0.84 -3.33
CA ALA A 40 18.62 0.74 -2.17
C ALA A 40 17.83 0.54 -0.86
N VAL A 41 16.70 1.21 -0.71
CA VAL A 41 15.82 1.10 0.46
C VAL A 41 14.38 0.87 -0.02
N PRO A 42 13.89 -0.36 0.01
CA PRO A 42 12.54 -0.67 -0.41
C PRO A 42 11.47 0.04 0.43
N LEU A 43 10.46 0.60 -0.23
CA LEU A 43 9.26 1.14 0.39
C LEU A 43 8.01 0.44 -0.14
N ARG A 44 7.02 0.25 0.73
CA ARG A 44 5.72 -0.33 0.37
C ARG A 44 4.59 0.54 0.88
N ILE A 45 3.50 0.62 0.10
CA ILE A 45 2.23 1.19 0.56
C ILE A 45 1.32 0.06 1.03
N THR A 46 0.73 0.24 2.21
CA THR A 46 -0.20 -0.73 2.80
C THR A 46 -1.48 -0.05 3.28
N GLY A 47 -2.54 -0.83 3.44
CA GLY A 47 -3.78 -0.34 4.02
C GLY A 47 -4.91 -1.35 3.95
N PHE A 48 -6.08 -0.92 4.43
CA PHE A 48 -7.32 -1.67 4.29
C PHE A 48 -8.20 -1.01 3.24
N GLN A 49 -8.81 -1.83 2.38
CA GLN A 49 -9.77 -1.37 1.40
C GLN A 49 -11.16 -1.92 1.77
N HIS A 50 -12.16 -1.06 1.84
CA HIS A 50 -13.56 -1.44 1.99
C HIS A 50 -14.17 -1.85 0.65
N ALA A 51 -15.28 -2.59 0.70
CA ALA A 51 -16.00 -3.06 -0.48
C ALA A 51 -16.50 -1.93 -1.40
N ASP A 52 -16.71 -0.72 -0.86
CA ASP A 52 -17.08 0.49 -1.61
C ASP A 52 -15.90 1.18 -2.30
N GLY A 53 -14.67 0.66 -2.11
CA GLY A 53 -13.44 1.20 -2.67
C GLY A 53 -12.67 2.13 -1.73
N THR A 54 -13.26 2.54 -0.60
CA THR A 54 -12.62 3.44 0.36
C THR A 54 -11.39 2.81 0.99
N VAL A 55 -10.31 3.59 1.15
CA VAL A 55 -9.07 3.16 1.79
C VAL A 55 -8.98 3.71 3.21
N HIS A 56 -8.70 2.82 4.16
CA HIS A 56 -8.50 3.13 5.56
C HIS A 56 -7.09 2.79 6.01
N GLU A 57 -6.60 3.59 6.94
CA GLU A 57 -5.26 3.48 7.51
C GLU A 57 -4.13 3.30 6.48
N PRO A 58 -4.04 4.14 5.43
CA PRO A 58 -2.93 4.07 4.50
C PRO A 58 -1.61 4.32 5.23
N LYS A 59 -0.64 3.43 5.05
CA LYS A 59 0.69 3.49 5.68
C LYS A 59 1.78 3.32 4.63
N ILE A 60 2.94 3.91 4.92
CA ILE A 60 4.19 3.65 4.20
C ILE A 60 5.07 2.82 5.14
N ALA A 61 5.49 1.65 4.66
CA ALA A 61 6.51 0.85 5.31
C ALA A 61 7.86 1.08 4.60
N ILE A 62 8.91 1.31 5.37
CA ILE A 62 10.28 1.40 4.88
C ILE A 62 11.01 0.16 5.38
N ASP A 63 11.62 -0.59 4.47
CA ASP A 63 12.35 -1.81 4.78
C ASP A 63 13.84 -1.48 4.64
N ALA A 64 14.52 -1.25 5.76
CA ALA A 64 15.93 -0.91 5.79
C ALA A 64 16.64 -1.77 6.84
N ASP A 65 17.31 -2.81 6.37
CA ASP A 65 18.05 -3.75 7.24
C ASP A 65 19.49 -3.28 7.52
N GLU A 66 20.02 -2.39 6.68
CA GLU A 66 21.38 -1.86 6.80
C GLU A 66 21.38 -0.32 6.72
N PRO A 67 22.40 0.35 7.30
CA PRO A 67 22.63 1.77 7.06
C PRO A 67 22.85 2.05 5.56
N PHE A 68 22.31 3.15 5.07
CA PHE A 68 22.47 3.59 3.69
C PHE A 68 23.40 4.81 3.59
N ASP A 69 24.09 4.92 2.46
CA ASP A 69 24.92 6.08 2.14
C ASP A 69 24.09 7.30 1.69
N VAL A 70 24.76 8.39 1.33
CA VAL A 70 24.10 9.64 0.95
C VAL A 70 23.25 9.47 -0.32
N ASP A 71 23.71 8.70 -1.30
CA ASP A 71 23.00 8.54 -2.57
C ASP A 71 21.72 7.71 -2.35
N ALA A 72 21.81 6.62 -1.59
CA ALA A 72 20.65 5.83 -1.18
C ALA A 72 19.66 6.63 -0.31
N ALA A 73 20.16 7.54 0.54
CA ALA A 73 19.30 8.45 1.31
C ALA A 73 18.52 9.42 0.41
N LEU A 74 19.16 9.95 -0.64
CA LEU A 74 18.50 10.83 -1.61
C LEU A 74 17.43 10.08 -2.41
N GLU A 75 17.71 8.85 -2.85
CA GLU A 75 16.72 7.99 -3.53
C GLU A 75 15.50 7.69 -2.62
N LEU A 76 15.75 7.42 -1.33
CA LEU A 76 14.70 7.21 -0.33
C LEU A 76 13.81 8.46 -0.18
N ILE A 77 14.38 9.66 -0.16
CA ILE A 77 13.62 10.92 -0.07
C ILE A 77 12.70 11.11 -1.28
N GLU A 78 13.20 10.86 -2.48
CA GLU A 78 12.40 10.94 -3.72
C GLU A 78 11.24 9.92 -3.69
N SER A 79 11.57 8.68 -3.31
CA SER A 79 10.59 7.60 -3.23
C SER A 79 9.52 7.85 -2.16
N LEU A 80 9.89 8.41 -1.00
CA LEU A 80 8.94 8.84 0.04
C LEU A 80 8.03 9.97 -0.44
N THR A 81 8.59 10.94 -1.16
CA THR A 81 7.82 12.06 -1.71
C THR A 81 6.76 11.55 -2.68
N ALA A 82 7.12 10.62 -3.56
CA ALA A 82 6.18 9.94 -4.46
C ALA A 82 5.12 9.15 -3.67
N ALA A 83 5.53 8.34 -2.69
CA ALA A 83 4.60 7.55 -1.87
C ALA A 83 3.57 8.41 -1.12
N VAL A 84 3.98 9.57 -0.59
CA VAL A 84 3.07 10.53 0.04
C VAL A 84 2.08 11.11 -0.96
N ALA A 85 2.51 11.41 -2.20
CA ALA A 85 1.62 11.89 -3.24
C ALA A 85 0.56 10.84 -3.61
N ASP A 86 0.94 9.57 -3.67
CA ASP A 86 0.02 8.44 -3.88
C ASP A 86 -0.99 8.31 -2.76
N LEU A 87 -0.55 8.30 -1.49
CA LEU A 87 -1.49 8.21 -0.37
C LEU A 87 -2.48 9.37 -0.33
N ARG A 88 -2.04 10.58 -0.68
CA ARG A 88 -2.93 11.73 -0.80
C ARG A 88 -3.98 11.53 -1.90
N ARG A 89 -3.63 10.89 -3.02
CA ARG A 89 -4.61 10.54 -4.07
C ARG A 89 -5.62 9.50 -3.62
N LEU A 90 -5.26 8.60 -2.71
CA LEU A 90 -6.17 7.57 -2.18
C LEU A 90 -7.19 8.13 -1.17
N GLY A 91 -6.87 9.25 -0.52
CA GLY A 91 -7.75 9.92 0.45
C GLY A 91 -8.34 11.25 -0.02
N ALA A 92 -8.09 11.66 -1.26
CA ALA A 92 -8.64 12.88 -1.88
C ALA A 92 -9.89 12.59 -2.71
#